data_AF-A0A7S2AX69-F1
#
_entry.id   AF-A0A7S2AX69-F1
#
_cell.length_a   1.000
_cell.length_b   1.000
_cell.length_c   1.000
_cell.angle_alpha   90.00
_cell.angle_beta   90.00
_cell.angle_gamma   90.00
#
_symmetry.space_group_name_H-M   'P 1'
#
loop_
_entity.id
_entity.type
_entity.pdbx_description
1 polymer ?
#
loop_
_entity_poly.entity_id
_entity_poly.type
_entity_poly.pdbx_seq_one_letter_code
_entity_poly.pdbx_strand_id
1 'polypeptide(L)'
;MWKALPERVLDSHKELGPLYILLVVGLGALVVAILGAVLPNPGNMDEWIDMLHKTGVYPSSRLLPMTLLSFVTAAAGFSVGPEAPMVIVGAVCGSTLAHLFKQSTAA
;
A
#
# COMPACT_ATOMS: atom_id res chain seq x y z
N MET A 1 9.05 22.30 9.10
CA MET A 1 8.36 21.12 9.68
C MET A 1 9.11 19.82 9.40
N TRP A 2 9.47 19.51 8.15
CA TRP A 2 10.18 18.27 7.77
C TRP A 2 11.55 18.08 8.46
N LYS A 3 12.27 19.15 8.80
CA LYS A 3 13.58 19.06 9.49
C LYS A 3 13.50 18.63 10.96
N ALA A 4 12.39 18.88 11.65
CA ALA A 4 12.25 18.61 13.09
C ALA A 4 11.67 17.22 13.41
N LEU A 5 11.07 16.58 12.42
CA LEU A 5 10.46 15.26 12.56
C LEU A 5 11.50 14.13 12.77
N PRO A 6 12.63 14.09 12.03
CA PRO A 6 13.65 13.06 12.19
C PRO A 6 14.31 13.09 13.58
N GLU A 7 14.58 14.30 14.08
CA GLU A 7 15.23 14.50 15.38
C GLU A 7 14.34 13.96 16.52
N ARG A 8 13.03 14.27 16.49
CA ARG A 8 12.07 13.77 17.49
C ARG A 8 11.89 12.24 17.45
N VAL A 9 11.97 11.64 16.27
CA VAL A 9 11.91 10.18 16.12
C VAL A 9 13.16 9.52 16.69
N LEU A 10 14.32 10.13 16.44
CA LEU A 10 15.61 9.65 16.97
C LEU A 10 15.66 9.72 18.50
N ASP A 11 15.14 10.82 19.08
CA ASP A 11 15.07 10.98 20.53
C ASP A 11 14.11 9.97 21.16
N SER A 12 12.94 9.76 20.55
CA SER A 12 11.97 8.75 21.00
C SER A 12 12.54 7.33 20.95
N HIS A 13 13.34 7.00 19.91
CA HIS A 13 14.01 5.71 19.83
C HIS A 13 15.04 5.53 20.95
N LYS A 14 15.82 6.58 21.28
CA LYS A 14 16.80 6.53 22.37
C LYS A 14 16.16 6.36 23.75
N GLU A 15 15.03 7.03 24.00
CA GLU A 15 14.32 6.94 25.29
C GLU A 15 13.60 5.60 25.48
N LEU A 16 12.96 5.06 24.43
CA LEU A 16 12.14 3.85 24.52
C LEU A 16 12.93 2.56 24.21
N GLY A 17 14.11 2.65 23.60
CA GLY A 17 14.98 1.51 23.34
C GLY A 17 14.27 0.37 22.57
N PRO A 18 14.33 -0.90 23.04
CA PRO A 18 13.68 -2.03 22.38
C PRO A 18 12.13 -1.94 22.34
N LEU A 19 11.52 -1.24 23.30
CA LEU A 19 10.06 -1.05 23.35
C LEU A 19 9.57 -0.20 22.18
N TYR A 20 10.40 0.70 21.66
CA TYR A 20 10.08 1.50 20.48
C TYR A 20 9.73 0.62 19.28
N ILE A 21 10.54 -0.40 19.02
CA ILE A 21 10.35 -1.32 17.88
C ILE A 21 9.05 -2.10 18.08
N LEU A 22 8.82 -2.65 19.27
CA LEU A 22 7.59 -3.40 19.57
C LEU A 22 6.34 -2.53 19.43
N LEU A 23 6.39 -1.26 19.85
CA LEU A 23 5.28 -0.32 19.72
C LEU A 23 5.03 0.06 18.26
N VAL A 24 6.08 0.41 17.51
CA VAL A 24 5.93 0.81 16.09
C VAL A 24 5.44 -0.36 15.24
N VAL A 25 6.02 -1.55 15.40
CA VAL A 25 5.61 -2.75 14.66
C VAL A 25 4.22 -3.20 15.10
N GLY A 26 3.93 -3.19 16.40
CA GLY A 26 2.63 -3.61 16.95
C GLY A 26 1.49 -2.67 16.55
N LEU A 27 1.69 -1.35 16.68
CA LEU A 27 0.71 -0.35 16.23
C LEU A 27 0.58 -0.35 14.70
N GLY A 28 1.68 -0.52 13.97
CA GLY A 28 1.67 -0.68 12.52
C GLY A 28 0.82 -1.88 12.09
N ALA A 29 0.98 -3.03 12.76
CA ALA A 29 0.19 -4.24 12.49
C ALA A 29 -1.30 -4.02 12.78
N LEU A 30 -1.60 -3.33 13.88
CA LEU A 30 -2.98 -2.98 14.24
C LEU A 30 -3.62 -2.08 13.18
N VAL A 31 -2.92 -1.05 12.70
CA VAL A 31 -3.42 -0.16 11.65
C VAL A 31 -3.63 -0.94 10.35
N VAL A 32 -2.70 -1.81 9.96
CA VAL A 32 -2.85 -2.70 8.80
C VAL A 32 -4.09 -3.58 8.93
N ALA A 33 -4.34 -4.17 10.10
CA ALA A 33 -5.51 -5.00 10.35
C ALA A 33 -6.82 -4.20 10.25
N ILE A 34 -6.86 -2.99 10.82
CA ILE A 34 -8.03 -2.11 10.72
C ILE A 34 -8.28 -1.71 9.26
N LEU A 35 -7.24 -1.31 8.54
CA LEU A 35 -7.35 -0.95 7.11
C LEU A 35 -7.83 -2.15 6.29
N GLY A 36 -7.33 -3.35 6.54
CA GLY A 36 -7.77 -4.57 5.88
C GLY A 36 -9.23 -4.97 6.19
N ALA A 37 -9.76 -4.56 7.36
CA ALA A 37 -11.15 -4.82 7.75
C ALA A 37 -12.14 -3.77 7.19
N VAL A 38 -11.70 -2.53 7.01
CA VAL A 38 -12.56 -1.40 6.63
C VAL A 38 -12.52 -1.14 5.12
N LEU A 39 -11.34 -1.27 4.50
CA LEU A 39 -11.17 -0.98 3.09
C LEU A 39 -11.57 -2.17 2.21
N PRO A 40 -12.02 -1.92 0.97
CA PRO A 40 -12.17 -2.96 -0.02
C PRO A 40 -10.88 -3.76 -0.15
N ASN A 41 -11.00 -5.05 -0.46
CA ASN A 41 -9.86 -5.94 -0.67
C ASN A 41 -8.81 -5.22 -1.54
N PRO A 42 -7.56 -5.02 -1.09
CA PRO A 42 -6.54 -4.32 -1.87
C PRO A 42 -6.09 -5.10 -3.12
N GLY A 43 -6.42 -6.39 -3.20
CA GLY A 43 -5.98 -7.29 -4.26
C GLY A 43 -4.65 -7.95 -3.94
N ASN A 44 -4.23 -8.88 -4.79
CA ASN A 44 -2.94 -9.56 -4.72
C ASN A 44 -2.35 -9.72 -6.12
N MET A 45 -1.08 -10.14 -6.17
CA MET A 45 -0.38 -10.36 -7.45
C MET A 45 -1.07 -11.43 -8.31
N ASP A 46 -1.59 -12.49 -7.69
CA ASP A 46 -2.26 -13.57 -8.42
C ASP A 46 -3.53 -13.09 -9.14
N GLU A 47 -4.37 -12.30 -8.46
CA GLU A 47 -5.56 -11.64 -9.02
C GLU A 47 -5.17 -10.67 -10.13
N TRP A 48 -4.08 -9.91 -9.96
CA TRP A 48 -3.57 -9.03 -11.01
C TRP A 48 -3.12 -9.79 -12.26
N ILE A 49 -2.36 -10.87 -12.11
CA ILE A 49 -1.92 -11.70 -13.24
C ILE A 49 -3.13 -12.32 -13.95
N ASP A 50 -4.10 -12.83 -13.21
CA ASP A 50 -5.31 -13.43 -13.78
C ASP A 50 -6.14 -12.39 -14.56
N MET A 51 -6.32 -11.19 -14.01
CA MET A 51 -7.02 -10.09 -14.68
C MET A 51 -6.29 -9.60 -15.92
N LEU A 52 -4.96 -9.56 -15.89
CA LEU A 52 -4.14 -9.22 -17.06
C LEU A 52 -4.42 -10.16 -18.25
N HIS A 53 -4.56 -11.47 -17.99
CA HIS A 53 -4.84 -12.47 -19.03
C HIS A 53 -6.30 -12.50 -19.49
N LYS A 54 -7.25 -12.12 -18.63
CA LYS A 54 -8.69 -12.18 -18.93
C LYS A 54 -9.23 -10.91 -19.56
N THR A 55 -9.03 -9.77 -18.90
CA THR A 55 -9.66 -8.50 -19.24
C THR A 55 -8.65 -7.43 -19.62
N GLY A 56 -7.39 -7.57 -19.18
CA GLY A 56 -6.36 -6.54 -19.34
C GLY A 56 -6.61 -5.28 -18.50
N VAL A 57 -7.63 -5.30 -17.63
CA VAL A 57 -8.09 -4.15 -16.85
C VAL A 57 -8.11 -4.52 -15.37
N TYR A 58 -7.55 -3.63 -14.54
CA TYR A 58 -7.54 -3.79 -13.10
C TYR A 58 -8.44 -2.74 -12.40
N PRO A 59 -9.26 -3.11 -11.40
CA PRO A 59 -10.26 -2.20 -10.84
C PRO A 59 -9.64 -1.00 -10.10
N SER A 60 -10.10 0.20 -10.42
CA SER A 60 -9.57 1.44 -9.82
C SER A 60 -9.86 1.61 -8.34
N SER A 61 -10.89 0.93 -7.82
CA SER A 61 -11.22 0.87 -6.39
C SER A 61 -10.11 0.26 -5.52
N ARG A 62 -9.16 -0.47 -6.13
CA ARG A 62 -8.03 -1.12 -5.45
C ARG A 62 -6.85 -0.18 -5.17
N LEU A 63 -6.82 0.99 -5.82
CA LEU A 63 -5.70 1.94 -5.73
C LEU A 63 -5.46 2.46 -4.31
N LEU A 64 -6.51 3.00 -3.70
CA LEU A 64 -6.42 3.63 -2.38
C LEU A 64 -6.08 2.60 -1.27
N PRO A 65 -6.73 1.42 -1.21
CA PRO A 65 -6.35 0.38 -0.26
C PRO A 65 -4.90 -0.09 -0.40
N MET A 66 -4.42 -0.35 -1.62
CA MET A 66 -3.03 -0.78 -1.82
C MET A 66 -2.02 0.28 -1.40
N THR A 67 -2.29 1.54 -1.75
CA THR A 67 -1.38 2.64 -1.43
C THR A 67 -1.29 2.87 0.08
N LEU A 68 -2.43 2.85 0.78
CA LEU A 68 -2.47 3.03 2.23
C LEU A 68 -1.80 1.88 2.97
N LEU A 69 -2.10 0.63 2.59
CA LEU A 69 -1.49 -0.54 3.22
C LEU A 69 0.02 -0.55 2.98
N SER A 70 0.48 -0.34 1.74
CA SER A 70 1.91 -0.29 1.40
C SER A 70 2.64 0.81 2.17
N PHE A 71 2.01 1.98 2.34
CA PHE A 71 2.60 3.08 3.08
C PHE A 71 2.76 2.74 4.56
N VAL A 72 1.71 2.20 5.19
CA VAL A 72 1.74 1.84 6.62
C VAL A 72 2.74 0.70 6.88
N THR A 73 2.77 -0.34 6.03
CA THR A 73 3.73 -1.44 6.19
C THR A 73 5.17 -0.96 6.03
N ALA A 74 5.45 -0.08 5.06
CA ALA A 74 6.78 0.50 4.89
C ALA A 74 7.17 1.42 6.05
N ALA A 75 6.24 2.27 6.52
CA ALA A 75 6.46 3.18 7.64
C ALA A 75 6.66 2.43 8.97
N ALA A 76 5.99 1.29 9.17
CA ALA A 76 6.16 0.42 10.33
C ALA A 76 7.42 -0.46 10.28
N GLY A 77 8.19 -0.40 9.18
CA GLY A 77 9.42 -1.16 9.01
C GLY A 77 9.20 -2.64 8.73
N PHE A 78 8.05 -3.02 8.17
CA PHE A 78 7.81 -4.42 7.79
C PHE A 78 8.69 -4.80 6.61
N SER A 79 9.13 -6.06 6.59
CA SER A 79 9.91 -6.64 5.48
C SER A 79 9.00 -7.01 4.30
N VAL A 80 8.14 -6.08 3.89
CA VAL A 80 7.30 -6.18 2.71
C VAL A 80 7.70 -5.03 1.81
N GLY A 81 8.35 -5.35 0.70
CA GLY A 81 8.82 -4.34 -0.24
C GLY A 81 7.67 -3.67 -1.02
N PRO A 82 7.87 -2.44 -1.52
CA PRO A 82 6.85 -1.66 -2.21
C PRO A 82 6.61 -2.13 -3.67
N GLU A 83 7.35 -3.12 -4.15
CA GLU A 83 7.38 -3.51 -5.57
C GLU A 83 6.02 -4.00 -6.05
N ALA A 84 5.36 -4.87 -5.28
CA ALA A 84 4.06 -5.41 -5.67
C ALA A 84 2.94 -4.35 -5.67
N PRO A 85 2.79 -3.51 -4.63
CA PRO A 85 1.89 -2.36 -4.66
C PRO A 85 2.16 -1.41 -5.84
N MET A 86 3.43 -1.13 -6.17
CA MET A 86 3.77 -0.24 -7.29
C MET A 86 3.32 -0.81 -8.65
N VAL A 87 3.51 -2.11 -8.88
CA VAL A 87 3.03 -2.76 -10.11
C VAL A 87 1.50 -2.65 -10.22
N ILE A 88 0.78 -2.93 -9.14
CA ILE A 88 -0.69 -2.87 -9.11
C ILE A 88 -1.18 -1.43 -9.33
N VAL A 89 -0.58 -0.44 -8.67
CA VAL A 89 -0.89 0.99 -8.88
C VAL A 89 -0.66 1.38 -10.34
N GLY A 90 0.45 0.95 -10.95
CA GLY A 90 0.73 1.16 -12.37
C GLY A 90 -0.34 0.54 -13.27
N ALA A 91 -0.77 -0.68 -12.97
CA ALA A 91 -1.83 -1.37 -13.71
C ALA A 91 -3.18 -0.64 -13.61
N VAL A 92 -3.54 -0.14 -12.42
CA VAL A 92 -4.76 0.66 -12.23
C VAL A 92 -4.70 1.97 -13.03
N CYS A 93 -3.58 2.69 -12.95
CA CYS A 93 -3.39 3.93 -13.69
C CYS A 93 -3.46 3.68 -15.21
N GLY A 94 -2.80 2.64 -15.70
CA GLY A 94 -2.85 2.23 -17.10
C GLY A 94 -4.27 1.86 -17.55
N SER A 95 -4.98 1.09 -16.74
CA SER A 95 -6.38 0.71 -16.99
C SER A 95 -7.30 1.93 -17.07
N THR A 96 -7.13 2.87 -16.14
CA THR A 96 -7.93 4.10 -16.10
C THR A 96 -7.67 4.98 -17.32
N LEU A 97 -6.41 5.11 -17.75
CA LEU A 97 -6.06 5.83 -18.98
C LEU A 97 -6.60 5.14 -20.23
N ALA A 98 -6.51 3.81 -20.30
CA ALA A 98 -7.06 3.03 -21.41
C ALA A 98 -8.58 3.24 -21.56
N HIS A 99 -9.30 3.35 -20.44
CA HIS A 99 -10.73 3.66 -20.44
C HIS A 99 -11.00 5.11 -20.88
N LEU A 100 -10.24 6.07 -20.36
CA LEU A 100 -10.37 7.49 -20.72
C LEU A 100 -10.16 7.73 -22.22
N PHE A 101 -9.19 7.04 -22.83
CA PHE A 101 -8.89 7.15 -24.25
C PHE A 101 -9.65 6.15 -25.14
N LYS A 102 -10.60 5.38 -24.58
CA LYS A 102 -11.39 4.36 -25.29
C LYS A 102 -10.52 3.32 -26.03
N GLN A 103 -9.34 3.03 -25.48
CA GLN A 103 -8.44 1.99 -25.98
C GLN A 103 -8.82 0.60 -25.45
N SER A 104 -9.70 0.53 -24.45
CA SER A 104 -10.30 -0.71 -23.93
C SER A 104 -11.82 -0.57 -23.85
N THR A 105 -12.55 -1.63 -24.21
CA THR A 105 -14.00 -1.76 -24.05
C THR A 105 -14.40 -2.64 -22.86
N ALA A 106 -13.43 -3.24 -22.16
CA ALA A 106 -13.68 -4.01 -20.95
C ALA A 106 -13.93 -3.05 -19.78
N ALA A 107 -15.06 -3.22 -19.10
CA ALA A 107 -15.52 -2.38 -17.98
C ALA A 107 -14.88 -2.80 -16.65
#